data_AF-A0A966U6X9-F1
#
_entry.id   AF-A0A966U6X9-F1
#
_cell.length_a   1.000
_cell.length_b   1.000
_cell.length_c   1.000
_cell.angle_alpha   90.00
_cell.angle_beta   90.00
_cell.angle_gamma   90.00
#
_symmetry.space_group_name_H-M   'P 1'
#
loop_
_entity.id
_entity.type
_entity.pdbx_description
1 polymer ?
#
loop_
_entity_poly.entity_id
_entity_poly.type
_entity_poly.pdbx_seq_one_letter_code
_entity_poly.pdbx_strand_id
1 'polypeptide(L)'
;TERYLREVTIPALLRGRAKAGKTLEGFEIVGPSFVVTGNDQHEMNTAADATRQQIAFYGSTPAYSGVLELHGWDDLHGQLNSLSKQGKWAEMGSLITDEILNTFAVVGPPNHVAGELHRRYGDVIQRINFYAPYASDPTTWSSVIADIKSA
;
A
#
# COMPACT_ATOMS: atom_id res chain seq x y z
N THR A 1 1.84 -3.36 3.54
CA THR A 1 3.15 -3.73 2.95
C THR A 1 3.14 -5.22 2.70
N GLU A 2 3.91 -5.70 1.72
CA GLU A 2 4.00 -7.13 1.40
C GLU A 2 4.46 -7.95 2.60
N ARG A 3 5.54 -7.50 3.27
CA ARG A 3 6.11 -8.19 4.42
C ARG A 3 5.13 -8.35 5.59
N TYR A 4 4.41 -7.29 5.96
CA TYR A 4 3.43 -7.35 7.05
C TYR A 4 2.25 -8.28 6.72
N LEU A 5 1.80 -8.29 5.46
CA LEU A 5 0.78 -9.24 5.00
C LEU A 5 1.25 -10.68 5.24
N ARG A 6 2.47 -11.01 4.82
CA ARG A 6 3.02 -12.37 4.90
C ARG A 6 3.39 -12.81 6.31
N GLU A 7 3.99 -11.92 7.11
CA GLU A 7 4.52 -12.26 8.44
C GLU A 7 3.47 -12.14 9.55
N VAL A 8 2.45 -11.28 9.38
CA VAL A 8 1.48 -10.99 10.43
C VAL A 8 0.06 -11.36 10.02
N THR A 9 -0.44 -10.78 8.93
CA THR A 9 -1.85 -10.89 8.54
C THR A 9 -2.24 -12.31 8.14
N ILE A 10 -1.48 -12.94 7.23
CA ILE A 10 -1.79 -14.30 6.74
C ILE A 10 -1.67 -15.35 7.85
N PRO A 11 -0.60 -15.36 8.69
CA PRO A 11 -0.54 -16.28 9.82
C PRO A 11 -1.69 -16.07 10.82
N ALA A 12 -2.09 -14.83 11.08
CA ALA A 12 -3.25 -14.55 11.95
C ALA A 12 -4.56 -15.10 11.35
N LEU A 13 -4.78 -14.88 10.05
CA LEU A 13 -5.94 -15.41 9.31
C LEU A 13 -5.98 -16.95 9.37
N LEU A 14 -4.85 -17.60 9.08
CA LEU A 14 -4.73 -19.07 9.11
C LEU A 14 -5.05 -19.63 10.50
N ARG A 15 -4.51 -19.03 11.58
CA ARG A 15 -4.85 -19.43 12.96
C ARG A 15 -6.35 -19.28 13.24
N GLY A 16 -6.96 -18.19 12.78
CA GLY A 16 -8.40 -17.96 12.93
C GLY A 16 -9.25 -19.01 12.21
N ARG A 17 -8.90 -19.33 10.96
CA ARG A 17 -9.57 -20.36 10.15
C ARG A 17 -9.43 -21.75 10.76
N ALA A 18 -8.23 -22.10 11.23
CA ALA A 18 -7.96 -23.38 11.88
C ALA A 18 -8.77 -23.55 13.18
N LYS A 19 -8.91 -22.50 14.00
CA LYS A 19 -9.78 -22.53 15.19
C LYS A 19 -11.25 -22.81 14.87
N ALA A 20 -11.69 -22.42 13.67
CA ALA A 20 -13.03 -22.71 13.16
C ALA A 20 -13.14 -24.06 12.42
N GLY A 21 -12.07 -24.86 12.37
CA GLY A 21 -12.01 -26.13 11.65
C GLY A 21 -12.06 -25.98 10.11
N LYS A 22 -11.60 -24.84 9.58
CA LYS A 22 -11.67 -24.53 8.13
C LYS A 22 -10.27 -24.28 7.53
N THR A 23 -10.09 -24.60 6.25
CA THR A 23 -8.87 -24.35 5.44
C THR A 23 -8.90 -22.95 4.80
N LEU A 24 -8.16 -22.60 3.74
CA LEU A 24 -8.46 -21.40 2.93
C LEU A 24 -9.24 -21.72 1.65
N GLU A 25 -9.68 -22.97 1.48
CA GLU A 25 -10.46 -23.38 0.32
C GLU A 25 -11.78 -22.59 0.26
N GLY A 26 -12.07 -22.02 -0.92
CA GLY A 26 -13.22 -21.16 -1.15
C GLY A 26 -13.20 -19.84 -0.36
N PHE A 27 -12.06 -19.43 0.21
CA PHE A 27 -11.92 -18.18 0.95
C PHE A 27 -11.09 -17.18 0.16
N GLU A 28 -11.73 -16.11 -0.30
CA GLU A 28 -11.04 -15.05 -1.05
C GLU A 28 -10.44 -14.01 -0.11
N ILE A 29 -9.15 -13.73 -0.31
CA ILE A 29 -8.42 -12.63 0.30
C ILE A 29 -8.47 -11.46 -0.68
N VAL A 30 -9.07 -10.37 -0.22
CA VAL A 30 -9.16 -9.11 -0.95
C VAL A 30 -8.24 -8.10 -0.27
N GLY A 31 -7.22 -7.62 -0.98
CA GLY A 31 -6.23 -6.70 -0.40
C GLY A 31 -6.19 -5.36 -1.14
N PRO A 32 -6.29 -4.22 -0.43
CA PRO A 32 -6.00 -2.93 -1.03
C PRO A 32 -4.49 -2.74 -1.23
N SER A 33 -4.08 -2.12 -2.34
CA SER A 33 -2.69 -1.66 -2.55
C SER A 33 -2.64 -0.19 -2.96
N PHE A 34 -1.64 0.55 -2.47
CA PHE A 34 -1.33 1.86 -3.02
C PHE A 34 -0.59 1.69 -4.35
N VAL A 35 -0.96 2.51 -5.33
CA VAL A 35 -0.27 2.61 -6.62
C VAL A 35 0.10 4.06 -6.84
N VAL A 36 1.36 4.28 -7.23
CA VAL A 36 1.90 5.57 -7.68
C VAL A 36 2.27 5.40 -9.14
N THR A 37 1.48 6.01 -10.01
CA THR A 37 1.66 5.92 -11.47
C THR A 37 1.24 7.21 -12.17
N GLY A 38 1.80 7.44 -13.34
CA GLY A 38 1.62 8.62 -14.20
C GLY A 38 2.31 8.41 -15.54
N ASN A 39 1.86 9.13 -16.57
CA ASN A 39 2.38 9.04 -17.93
C ASN A 39 3.67 9.84 -18.14
N ASP A 40 3.97 10.76 -17.22
CA ASP A 40 5.19 11.55 -17.21
C ASP A 40 5.73 11.78 -15.78
N GLN A 41 6.88 12.42 -15.69
CA GLN A 41 7.55 12.68 -14.40
C GLN A 41 6.75 13.61 -13.48
N HIS A 42 5.98 14.55 -14.04
CA HIS A 42 5.18 15.48 -13.25
C HIS A 42 4.00 14.77 -12.58
N GLU A 43 3.30 13.93 -13.34
CA GLU A 43 2.23 13.07 -12.82
C GLU A 43 2.76 12.09 -11.78
N MET A 44 3.91 11.45 -12.05
CA MET A 44 4.58 10.54 -11.12
C MET A 44 4.92 11.23 -9.79
N ASN A 45 5.47 12.44 -9.82
CA ASN A 45 5.81 13.20 -8.61
C ASN A 45 4.56 13.57 -7.82
N THR A 46 3.52 14.03 -8.50
CA THR A 46 2.23 14.41 -7.87
C THR A 46 1.59 13.20 -7.20
N ALA A 47 1.58 12.05 -7.87
CA ALA A 47 1.10 10.79 -7.33
C ALA A 47 1.91 10.36 -6.10
N ALA A 48 3.24 10.46 -6.17
CA ALA A 48 4.13 10.10 -5.06
C ALA A 48 3.85 10.97 -3.83
N ASP A 49 3.77 12.29 -4.00
CA ASP A 49 3.52 13.23 -2.90
C ASP A 49 2.16 12.99 -2.23
N ALA A 50 1.11 12.76 -3.03
CA ALA A 50 -0.21 12.44 -2.51
C ALA A 50 -0.20 11.11 -1.72
N THR A 51 0.45 10.07 -2.25
CA THR A 51 0.56 8.78 -1.57
C THR A 51 1.42 8.87 -0.30
N ARG A 52 2.49 9.68 -0.28
CA ARG A 52 3.27 9.96 0.94
C ARG A 52 2.39 10.57 2.02
N GLN A 53 1.60 11.58 1.69
CA GLN A 53 0.67 12.19 2.65
C GLN A 53 -0.34 11.15 3.19
N GLN A 54 -0.86 10.28 2.31
CA GLN A 54 -1.78 9.22 2.71
C GLN A 54 -1.13 8.19 3.65
N ILE A 55 0.11 7.75 3.34
CA ILE A 55 0.88 6.85 4.21
C ILE A 55 1.15 7.52 5.56
N ALA A 56 1.58 8.78 5.54
CA ALA A 56 1.86 9.56 6.73
C ALA A 56 0.63 9.72 7.62
N PHE A 57 -0.55 9.96 7.03
CA PHE A 57 -1.82 10.00 7.75
C PHE A 57 -2.11 8.67 8.46
N TYR A 58 -2.04 7.54 7.77
CA TYR A 58 -2.26 6.23 8.40
C TYR A 58 -1.23 5.94 9.49
N GLY A 59 0.06 6.18 9.20
CA GLY A 59 1.16 6.01 10.15
C GLY A 59 1.07 6.88 11.40
N SER A 60 0.32 8.00 11.34
CA SER A 60 0.07 8.84 12.50
C SER A 60 -0.91 8.25 13.52
N THR A 61 -1.63 7.18 13.16
CA THR A 61 -2.62 6.54 14.03
C THR A 61 -2.04 5.30 14.73
N PRO A 62 -2.37 5.05 16.02
CA PRO A 62 -1.80 3.94 16.78
C PRO A 62 -2.04 2.56 16.16
N ALA A 63 -3.13 2.40 15.40
CA ALA A 63 -3.48 1.12 14.76
C ALA A 63 -2.44 0.65 13.72
N TYR A 64 -1.58 1.55 13.21
CA TYR A 64 -0.58 1.23 12.20
C TYR A 64 0.85 1.19 12.75
N SER A 65 1.09 1.43 14.06
CA SER A 65 2.44 1.46 14.63
C SER A 65 3.17 0.14 14.41
N GLY A 66 2.49 -1.00 14.63
CA GLY A 66 3.06 -2.33 14.44
C GLY A 66 3.51 -2.62 13.00
N VAL A 67 2.95 -1.93 12.00
CA VAL A 67 3.43 -2.03 10.60
C VAL A 67 4.77 -1.33 10.46
N LEU A 68 4.94 -0.16 11.08
CA LEU A 68 6.18 0.61 11.06
C LEU A 68 7.28 -0.08 11.88
N GLU A 69 6.96 -0.57 13.07
CA GLU A 69 7.85 -1.35 13.94
C GLU A 69 8.42 -2.58 13.22
N LEU A 70 7.58 -3.31 12.46
CA LEU A 70 8.04 -4.48 11.69
C LEU A 70 9.14 -4.14 10.68
N HIS A 71 9.16 -2.90 10.18
CA HIS A 71 10.16 -2.39 9.23
C HIS A 71 11.30 -1.62 9.92
N GLY A 72 11.32 -1.54 11.26
CA GLY A 72 12.35 -0.80 12.01
C GLY A 72 12.17 0.72 11.97
N TRP A 73 10.95 1.20 11.75
CA TRP A 73 10.58 2.62 11.75
C TRP A 73 9.79 3.00 13.00
N ASP A 74 10.16 2.45 14.16
CA ASP A 74 9.44 2.56 15.43
C ASP A 74 9.16 4.02 15.84
N ASP A 75 10.15 4.91 15.64
CA ASP A 75 10.04 6.33 15.99
C ASP A 75 9.12 7.12 15.05
N LEU A 76 8.87 6.62 13.84
CA LEU A 76 8.14 7.34 12.81
C LEU A 76 6.68 7.56 13.21
N HIS A 77 6.05 6.59 13.89
CA HIS A 77 4.69 6.75 14.41
C HIS A 77 4.58 7.98 15.32
N GLY A 78 5.50 8.10 16.30
CA GLY A 78 5.50 9.19 17.26
C GLY A 78 5.65 10.56 16.61
N GLN A 79 6.56 10.67 15.63
CA GLN A 79 6.76 11.90 14.85
C GLN A 79 5.51 12.26 14.05
N LEU A 80 4.94 11.31 13.30
CA LEU A 80 3.74 11.52 12.50
C LEU A 80 2.52 11.88 13.36
N ASN A 81 2.34 11.23 14.51
CA ASN A 81 1.25 11.53 15.44
C ASN A 81 1.35 12.94 16.04
N SER A 82 2.58 13.37 16.37
CA SER A 82 2.82 14.72 16.87
C SER A 82 2.49 15.79 15.82
N LEU A 83 2.96 15.58 14.59
CA LEU A 83 2.73 16.51 13.48
C LEU A 83 1.26 16.57 13.05
N SER A 84 0.53 15.44 13.08
CA SER A 84 -0.89 15.41 12.71
C SER A 84 -1.75 16.24 13.67
N LYS A 85 -1.47 16.18 14.97
CA LYS A 85 -2.12 17.01 16.00
C LYS A 85 -1.84 18.50 15.84
N GLN A 86 -0.73 18.85 15.18
CA GLN A 86 -0.35 20.23 14.85
C GLN A 86 -0.88 20.69 13.49
N GLY A 87 -1.57 19.82 12.73
CA GLY A 87 -2.06 20.13 11.38
C GLY A 87 -0.95 20.26 10.32
N LYS A 88 0.26 19.74 10.60
CA LYS A 88 1.45 19.88 9.74
C LYS A 88 1.51 18.80 8.65
N TRP A 89 0.48 18.72 7.82
CA TRP A 89 0.30 17.65 6.84
C TRP A 89 1.42 17.53 5.79
N ALA A 90 1.92 18.66 5.28
CA ALA A 90 3.02 18.67 4.33
C ALA A 90 4.33 18.13 4.96
N GLU A 91 4.62 18.54 6.20
CA GLU A 91 5.79 18.07 6.96
C GLU A 91 5.71 16.56 7.21
N MET A 92 4.52 16.05 7.53
CA MET A 92 4.29 14.61 7.67
C MET A 92 4.64 13.83 6.41
N GLY A 93 4.19 14.31 5.24
CA GLY A 93 4.50 13.69 3.96
C GLY A 93 6.01 13.64 3.67
N SER A 94 6.76 14.66 4.10
CA SER A 94 8.22 14.73 3.92
C SER A 94 9.01 13.70 4.74
N LEU A 95 8.42 13.15 5.82
CA LEU A 95 9.03 12.06 6.60
C LEU A 95 8.91 10.70 5.91
N ILE A 96 8.06 10.57 4.89
CA ILE A 96 7.94 9.34 4.11
C ILE A 96 9.03 9.36 3.05
N THR A 97 10.10 8.59 3.27
CA THR A 97 11.23 8.44 2.33
C THR A 97 10.84 7.61 1.11
N ASP A 98 11.68 7.59 0.07
CA ASP A 98 11.50 6.71 -1.09
C ASP A 98 11.43 5.24 -0.70
N GLU A 99 12.24 4.81 0.26
CA GLU A 99 12.21 3.45 0.81
C GLU A 99 10.85 3.11 1.40
N ILE A 100 10.31 4.00 2.26
CA ILE A 100 8.99 3.81 2.86
C ILE A 100 7.92 3.79 1.77
N LEU A 101 7.92 4.75 0.84
CA LEU A 101 6.94 4.79 -0.24
C LEU A 101 6.96 3.50 -1.07
N ASN A 102 8.12 3.04 -1.51
CA ASN A 102 8.26 1.81 -2.30
C ASN A 102 7.88 0.54 -1.51
N THR A 103 7.96 0.58 -0.18
CA THR A 103 7.54 -0.52 0.69
C THR A 103 6.01 -0.60 0.81
N PHE A 104 5.33 0.55 0.84
CA PHE A 104 3.88 0.64 0.99
C PHE A 104 3.11 0.66 -0.33
N ALA A 105 3.72 1.15 -1.42
CA ALA A 105 3.11 1.34 -2.72
C ALA A 105 3.87 0.62 -3.83
N VAL A 106 3.14 0.27 -4.89
CA VAL A 106 3.73 -0.04 -6.20
C VAL A 106 3.98 1.27 -6.92
N VAL A 107 5.24 1.55 -7.24
CA VAL A 107 5.67 2.80 -7.88
C VAL A 107 6.22 2.48 -9.27
N GLY A 108 5.67 3.11 -10.30
CA GLY A 108 6.19 2.98 -11.66
C GLY A 108 5.22 3.47 -12.73
N PRO A 109 5.69 3.52 -13.99
CA PRO A 109 4.82 3.84 -15.13
C PRO A 109 3.69 2.81 -15.26
N PRO A 110 2.59 3.13 -15.98
CA PRO A 110 1.38 2.30 -15.99
C PRO A 110 1.63 0.84 -16.37
N ASN A 111 2.47 0.61 -17.38
CA ASN A 111 2.83 -0.73 -17.86
C ASN A 111 3.64 -1.58 -16.84
N HIS A 112 4.18 -0.97 -15.78
CA HIS A 112 4.90 -1.67 -14.72
C HIS A 112 3.97 -2.14 -13.59
N VAL A 113 2.84 -1.45 -13.39
CA VAL A 113 1.98 -1.63 -12.22
C VAL A 113 1.44 -3.06 -12.11
N ALA A 114 0.92 -3.61 -13.18
CA ALA A 114 0.32 -4.95 -13.17
C ALA A 114 1.33 -6.04 -12.81
N GLY A 115 2.51 -6.01 -13.42
CA GLY A 115 3.58 -6.97 -13.15
C GLY A 115 4.07 -6.90 -11.70
N GLU A 116 4.25 -5.70 -11.16
CA GLU A 116 4.71 -5.53 -9.78
C GLU A 116 3.62 -5.92 -8.75
N LEU A 117 2.34 -5.64 -9.02
CA LEU A 117 1.23 -6.13 -8.20
C LEU A 117 1.17 -7.66 -8.18
N HIS A 118 1.33 -8.30 -9.34
CA HIS A 118 1.37 -9.76 -9.43
C HIS A 118 2.58 -10.32 -8.68
N ARG A 119 3.77 -9.72 -8.85
CA ARG A 119 4.99 -10.14 -8.15
C ARG A 119 4.83 -10.08 -6.62
N ARG A 120 4.23 -9.02 -6.09
CA ARG A 120 4.06 -8.82 -4.65
C ARG A 120 2.96 -9.69 -4.05
N TYR A 121 1.87 -9.92 -4.78
CA TYR A 121 0.61 -10.38 -4.19
C TYR A 121 -0.10 -11.52 -4.93
N GLY A 122 0.33 -11.89 -6.13
CA GLY A 122 -0.38 -12.85 -6.99
C GLY A 122 -0.53 -14.25 -6.40
N ASP A 123 0.34 -14.62 -5.45
CA ASP A 123 0.28 -15.90 -4.74
C ASP A 123 -0.64 -15.89 -3.50
N VAL A 124 -1.08 -14.72 -3.05
CA VAL A 124 -1.76 -14.55 -1.76
C VAL A 124 -3.12 -13.84 -1.86
N ILE A 125 -3.28 -12.89 -2.78
CA ILE A 125 -4.50 -12.10 -2.95
C ILE A 125 -5.25 -12.58 -4.20
N GLN A 126 -6.52 -12.96 -4.05
CA GLN A 126 -7.38 -13.41 -5.17
C GLN A 126 -8.09 -12.24 -5.84
N ARG A 127 -8.30 -11.13 -5.12
CA ARG A 127 -8.90 -9.93 -5.69
C ARG A 127 -8.19 -8.68 -5.19
N ILE A 128 -7.77 -7.83 -6.11
CA ILE A 128 -7.13 -6.57 -5.78
C ILE A 128 -8.11 -5.41 -5.93
N ASN A 129 -8.05 -4.49 -4.97
CA ASN A 129 -8.50 -3.13 -5.14
C ASN A 129 -7.24 -2.27 -4.99
N PHE A 130 -7.09 -1.21 -5.78
CA PHE A 130 -6.01 -0.26 -5.56
C PHE A 130 -6.56 1.16 -5.50
N TYR A 131 -5.90 1.97 -4.68
CA TYR A 131 -6.31 3.34 -4.41
C TYR A 131 -5.26 4.32 -4.92
N ALA A 132 -5.73 5.30 -5.68
CA ALA A 132 -4.96 6.42 -6.19
C ALA A 132 -5.53 7.72 -5.58
N PRO A 133 -4.94 8.26 -4.49
CA PRO A 133 -5.42 9.47 -3.81
C PRO A 133 -5.16 10.77 -4.61
N TYR A 134 -5.09 10.71 -5.92
CA TYR A 134 -4.69 11.83 -6.78
C TYR A 134 -5.49 11.85 -8.08
N ALA A 135 -5.66 13.06 -8.64
CA ALA A 135 -6.30 13.23 -9.94
C ALA A 135 -5.43 12.58 -11.02
N SER A 136 -6.07 11.82 -11.91
CA SER A 136 -5.40 11.07 -12.97
C SER A 136 -6.34 10.87 -14.15
N ASP A 137 -5.78 10.68 -15.34
CA ASP A 137 -6.55 10.36 -16.55
C ASP A 137 -7.17 8.95 -16.41
N PRO A 138 -8.51 8.80 -16.52
CA PRO A 138 -9.19 7.50 -16.47
C PRO A 138 -8.67 6.46 -17.47
N THR A 139 -8.11 6.89 -18.61
CA THR A 139 -7.56 5.98 -19.64
C THR A 139 -6.30 5.28 -19.15
N THR A 140 -5.50 5.93 -18.30
CA THR A 140 -4.32 5.34 -17.65
C THR A 140 -4.71 4.10 -16.85
N TRP A 141 -5.80 4.19 -16.08
CA TRP A 141 -6.30 3.06 -15.29
C TRP A 141 -6.90 1.95 -16.13
N SER A 142 -7.45 2.27 -17.30
CA SER A 142 -8.01 1.27 -18.21
C SER A 142 -6.93 0.30 -18.70
N SER A 143 -5.73 0.81 -19.05
CA SER A 143 -4.58 -0.02 -19.41
C SER A 143 -4.14 -0.91 -18.25
N VAL A 144 -3.94 -0.32 -17.07
CA VAL A 144 -3.51 -1.06 -15.86
C VAL A 144 -4.49 -2.19 -15.52
N ILE A 145 -5.80 -1.92 -15.59
CA ILE A 145 -6.84 -2.91 -15.32
C ILE A 145 -6.84 -4.03 -16.37
N ALA A 146 -6.63 -3.70 -17.64
CA ALA A 146 -6.53 -4.70 -18.71
C ALA A 146 -5.32 -5.62 -18.47
N ASP A 147 -4.16 -5.05 -18.15
CA ASP A 147 -2.94 -5.79 -17.89
C ASP A 147 -3.09 -6.73 -16.68
N ILE A 148 -3.68 -6.24 -15.57
CA ILE A 148 -3.96 -7.05 -14.37
C ILE A 148 -4.87 -8.25 -14.68
N LYS A 149 -5.86 -8.09 -15.56
CA LYS A 149 -6.77 -9.18 -15.93
C LYS A 149 -6.15 -10.22 -16.86
N SER A 150 -5.05 -9.87 -17.52
CA SER A 150 -4.35 -10.72 -18.48
C SER A 150 -3.15 -11.48 -17.92
N ALA A 151 -2.71 -11.10 -16.72
CA ALA A 151 -1.61 -11.73 -15.96
C ALA A 151 -2.10 -12.94 -15.16
#